data_AF-A0A419EKD7-F1
#
_entry.id   AF-A0A419EKD7-F1
#
_cell.length_a   1.000
_cell.length_b   1.000
_cell.length_c   1.000
_cell.angle_alpha   90.00
_cell.angle_beta   90.00
_cell.angle_gamma   90.00
#
_symmetry.space_group_name_H-M   'P 1'
#
loop_
_entity.id
_entity.type
_entity.pdbx_description
1 polymer ?
#
loop_
_entity_poly.entity_id
_entity_poly.type
_entity_poly.pdbx_seq_one_letter_code
_entity_poly.pdbx_strand_id
1 'polypeptide(L)' 'KFINKLSIERKYNLIETLAMRIADGLLSQFDNIKKIAVRVRKHTVPIGGYVDFVEVEVIKEKGE' A
#
# COMPACT_ATOMS: atom_id res chain seq x y z
N LYS A 1 14.08 4.49 -2.76
CA LYS A 1 14.38 3.03 -2.95
C LYS A 1 13.58 2.12 -2.00
N PHE A 2 13.08 2.59 -0.85
CA PHE A 2 12.36 1.78 0.15
C PHE A 2 11.05 1.14 -0.37
N ILE A 3 10.20 1.92 -1.07
CA ILE A 3 8.90 1.46 -1.57
C ILE A 3 9.02 0.35 -2.63
N ASN A 4 9.97 0.49 -3.58
CA ASN A 4 10.23 -0.56 -4.58
C ASN A 4 10.70 -1.85 -3.93
N LYS A 5 11.54 -1.76 -2.90
CA LYS A 5 12.02 -2.92 -2.16
C LYS A 5 10.86 -3.67 -1.49
N LEU A 6 9.98 -2.95 -0.78
CA LEU A 6 8.76 -3.51 -0.17
C LEU A 6 7.78 -4.14 -1.18
N SER A 7 7.69 -3.59 -2.39
CA SER A 7 6.77 -4.09 -3.43
C SER A 7 7.30 -5.30 -4.20
N ILE A 8 8.63 -5.43 -4.35
CA ILE A 8 9.26 -6.48 -5.16
C ILE A 8 9.70 -7.68 -4.29
N GLU A 9 10.07 -7.47 -3.02
CA GLU A 9 10.58 -8.54 -2.16
C GLU A 9 9.55 -9.64 -1.85
N ARG A 10 8.24 -9.32 -1.87
CA ARG A 10 7.19 -10.29 -1.54
C ARG A 10 6.00 -10.18 -2.47
N LYS A 11 5.58 -11.32 -3.02
CA LYS A 11 4.29 -11.45 -3.69
C LYS A 11 3.20 -11.56 -2.63
N TYR A 12 2.36 -10.53 -2.52
CA TYR A 12 1.16 -10.56 -1.69
C TYR A 12 -0.04 -10.96 -2.54
N ASN A 13 -0.94 -11.77 -1.98
CA ASN A 13 -2.19 -12.16 -2.66
C ASN A 13 -3.21 -11.01 -2.66
N LEU A 14 -3.11 -10.10 -1.69
CA LEU A 14 -4.00 -8.98 -1.46
C LEU A 14 -3.25 -7.65 -1.58
N ILE A 15 -3.84 -6.70 -2.29
CA ILE A 15 -3.29 -5.35 -2.44
C ILE A 15 -3.44 -4.55 -1.14
N GLU A 16 -4.41 -4.90 -0.28
CA GLU A 16 -4.53 -4.34 1.07
C GLU A 16 -3.30 -4.65 1.91
N THR A 17 -2.79 -5.89 1.85
CA THR A 17 -1.62 -6.27 2.65
C THR A 17 -0.38 -5.49 2.23
N LEU A 18 -0.21 -5.25 0.92
CA LEU A 18 0.88 -4.43 0.40
C LEU A 18 0.74 -2.97 0.89
N ALA A 19 -0.44 -2.37 0.75
CA ALA A 19 -0.69 -0.99 1.20
C ALA A 19 -0.45 -0.83 2.70
N MET A 20 -0.94 -1.77 3.51
CA MET A 20 -0.75 -1.80 4.96
C MET A 20 0.72 -1.93 5.35
N ARG A 21 1.48 -2.82 4.69
CA ARG A 21 2.92 -3.02 4.92
C ARG A 21 3.74 -1.78 4.58
N ILE A 22 3.42 -1.10 3.47
CA ILE A 22 4.07 0.15 3.09
C ILE A 22 3.77 1.22 4.13
N ALA A 23 2.51 1.33 4.55
CA ALA A 23 2.09 2.30 5.55
C ALA A 23 2.82 2.09 6.89
N ASP A 24 2.85 0.85 7.37
CA ASP A 24 3.52 0.48 8.61
C ASP A 24 5.03 0.72 8.54
N GLY A 25 5.68 0.28 7.46
CA GLY A 25 7.11 0.47 7.26
C GLY A 25 7.52 1.94 7.18
N LEU A 26 6.68 2.80 6.59
CA LEU A 26 6.93 4.24 6.55
C LEU A 26 6.78 4.88 7.93
N LEU A 27 5.76 4.53 8.69
CA LEU A 27 5.56 5.07 10.05
C LEU A 27 6.63 4.60 11.04
N SER A 28 7.08 3.35 10.93
CA SER A 28 8.17 2.82 11.77
C SER A 28 9.54 3.35 11.38
N GLN A 29 9.80 3.62 10.10
CA GLN A 29 11.11 4.10 9.65
C GLN A 29 11.27 5.62 9.84
N PHE A 30 10.18 6.38 9.74
CA PHE A 30 10.22 7.84 9.79
C PHE A 30 9.46 8.35 11.01
N ASP A 31 10.21 8.60 12.09
CA ASP A 31 9.62 8.99 13.37
C ASP A 31 8.85 10.31 13.32
N ASN A 32 9.23 11.20 12.39
CA ASN A 32 8.71 12.56 12.26
C ASN A 32 7.40 12.64 11.46
N ILE A 33 6.90 11.52 10.92
CA ILE A 33 5.66 11.49 10.15
C ILE A 33 4.48 11.24 11.09
N LYS A 34 3.52 12.17 11.08
CA LYS A 34 2.29 12.10 11.92
C LYS A 34 1.15 11.37 11.23
N LYS A 35 1.05 11.50 9.91
CA LYS A 35 -0.03 10.94 9.09
C LYS A 35 0.52 10.49 7.75
N ILE A 36 0.03 9.35 7.27
CA ILE A 36 0.32 8.83 5.94
C ILE A 36 -0.96 8.40 5.24
N ALA A 37 -0.97 8.57 3.92
CA ALA A 37 -1.99 8.02 3.04
C ALA A 37 -1.25 7.25 1.92
N VAL A 38 -1.49 5.94 1.87
CA VAL A 38 -0.89 5.05 0.86
C VAL A 38 -1.98 4.58 -0.08
N ARG A 39 -1.82 4.86 -1.37
CA ARG A 39 -2.73 4.40 -2.43
C ARG A 39 -2.02 3.40 -3.32
N VAL A 40 -2.61 2.22 -3.47
CA VAL A 40 -2.08 1.15 -4.33
C VAL A 40 -3.11 0.87 -5.42
N ARG A 41 -2.72 1.05 -6.69
CA ARG A 41 -3.56 0.79 -7.86
C ARG A 41 -3.14 -0.46 -8.60
N LYS A 42 -4.08 -1.38 -8.79
CA LYS A 42 -3.93 -2.57 -9.63
C LYS A 42 -4.74 -2.37 -10.91
N HIS A 43 -4.03 -2.12 -12.01
CA HIS A 43 -4.63 -1.88 -13.33
C HIS A 43 -5.05 -3.18 -14.02
N THR A 44 -4.50 -4.32 -13.61
CA THR A 44 -4.81 -5.63 -14.19
C THR A 44 -5.46 -6.50 -13.14
N VAL A 45 -6.79 -6.54 -13.13
CA VAL A 45 -7.59 -7.38 -12.23
C VAL A 45 -8.36 -8.41 -13.05
N PRO A 46 -8.30 -9.70 -12.69
CA PRO A 46 -9.10 -10.74 -13.34
C PRO A 46 -10.53 -10.69 -12.77
N ILE A 47 -11.25 -9.61 -13.06
CA ILE A 47 -12.68 -9.47 -12.77
C ILE A 47 -13.41 -9.68 -14.10
N GLY A 48 -14.51 -10.43 -14.09
CA GLY A 48 -15.33 -10.62 -15.28
C GLY A 48 -16.05 -9.33 -15.67
N GLY A 49 -15.36 -8.44 -16.40
CA GLY A 49 -15.88 -7.15 -16.85
C GLY A 49 -14.76 -6.17 -17.22
N TYR A 50 -15.14 -5.02 -17.79
CA TYR A 50 -14.22 -3.92 -18.05
C TYR A 50 -14.12 -3.04 -16.81
N VAL A 51 -12.93 -2.97 -16.22
CA VAL A 51 -12.60 -2.09 -15.08
C VAL A 51 -11.24 -1.48 -15.38
N ASP A 52 -11.12 -0.15 -15.32
CA ASP A 52 -9.86 0.56 -15.57
C ASP A 52 -8.78 0.21 -14.55
N PHE A 53 -9.13 0.20 -13.25
CA PHE A 53 -8.26 -0.23 -12.17
C PHE A 53 -9.05 -0.45 -10.89
N VAL A 54 -8.45 -1.20 -9.97
CA VAL A 54 -8.87 -1.27 -8.57
C VAL A 54 -7.85 -0.52 -7.72
N GLU A 55 -8.33 0.30 -6.80
CA GLU A 55 -7.50 1.07 -5.87
C GLU A 55 -7.82 0.67 -4.43
N VAL A 56 -6.78 0.58 -3.60
CA VAL A 56 -6.91 0.54 -2.15
C VAL A 56 -6.19 1.75 -1.56
N GLU A 57 -6.87 2.42 -0.64
CA GLU A 57 -6.32 3.51 0.17
C GLU A 57 -6.20 3.06 1.63
N VAL A 58 -5.03 3.27 2.21
CA VAL A 58 -4.78 3.08 3.65
C VAL A 58 -4.32 4.40 4.25
N ILE A 59 -5.06 4.88 5.23
CA ILE A 59 -4.70 6.06 6.01
C ILE A 59 -4.28 5.58 7.40
N LYS A 60 -3.10 5.99 7.85
CA LYS A 60 -2.65 5.74 9.23
C LYS A 60 -2.12 7.02 9.85
N GLU A 61 -2.39 7.19 11.14
CA GLU A 61 -1.84 8.25 11.98
C GLU A 61 -1.02 7.65 13.10
N LYS A 62 0.03 8.38 13.50
CA LYS A 62 0.91 7.98 14.60
C LYS A 62 0.32 8.51 15.90
N GLY A 63 -0.38 7.64 16.64
CA GLY A 63 -0.99 8.00 17.92
C GLY A 63 -2.38 7.42 18.19
N GLU A 64 -2.90 6.54 17.32
CA GLU A 64 -4.16 5.82 17.51
C GLU A 64 -3.93 4.30 17.48
#